data_AF-F2B9Z5-F1
#
_entry.id   AF-F2B9Z5-F1
#
_cell.length_a   1.000
_cell.length_b   1.000
_cell.length_c   1.000
_cell.angle_alpha   90.00
_cell.angle_beta   90.00
_cell.angle_gamma   90.00
#
_symmetry.space_group_name_H-M   'P 1'
#
loop_
_entity.id
_entity.type
_entity.pdbx_description
1 polymer ?
#
loop_
_entity_poly.entity_id
_entity_poly.type
_entity_poly.pdbx_seq_one_letter_code
_entity_poly.pdbx_strand_id
1 'polypeptide(L)'
;MKQNETHSREAEKARAARVLAHPAFRSMARQKAWLGWSFSAIVFAVYVAYIWVIGTSPQTLAAKVSSDGITTWGIWVGMFVIVFSFVITLVYVWLANGKFEEMTQKAVRETQEGEK
;
A
#
# COMPACT_ATOMS: atom_id res chain seq x y z
N MET A 1 -2.55 40.18 20.35
CA MET A 1 -2.15 38.74 20.36
C MET A 1 -2.73 37.95 19.18
N LYS A 2 -4.05 37.96 18.92
CA LYS A 2 -4.66 37.16 17.83
C LYS A 2 -4.11 37.42 16.42
N GLN A 3 -3.72 38.65 16.08
CA GLN A 3 -3.25 39.02 14.73
C GLN A 3 -1.85 38.46 14.37
N ASN A 4 -1.00 38.22 15.38
CA ASN A 4 0.35 37.67 15.18
C ASN A 4 0.29 36.16 14.86
N GLU A 5 -0.67 35.46 15.45
CA GLU A 5 -0.92 34.03 15.18
C GLU A 5 -1.50 33.82 13.78
N THR A 6 -2.38 34.72 13.31
CA THR A 6 -2.94 34.63 11.96
C THR A 6 -1.87 34.85 10.88
N HIS A 7 -1.01 35.86 11.04
CA HIS A 7 0.10 36.11 10.13
C HIS A 7 1.11 34.96 10.09
N SER A 8 1.41 34.33 11.23
CA SER A 8 2.29 33.15 11.28
C SER A 8 1.68 31.95 10.57
N ARG A 9 0.37 31.71 10.73
CA ARG A 9 -0.34 30.61 10.07
C ARG A 9 -0.47 30.81 8.55
N GLU A 10 -0.65 32.04 8.08
CA GLU A 10 -0.69 32.33 6.64
C GLU A 10 0.70 32.16 6.00
N ALA A 11 1.76 32.61 6.67
CA ALA A 11 3.12 32.40 6.22
C ALA A 11 3.50 30.90 6.17
N GLU A 12 3.08 30.10 7.16
CA GLU A 12 3.24 28.65 7.13
C GLU A 12 2.46 28.00 5.99
N LYS A 13 1.20 28.39 5.77
CA LYS A 13 0.39 27.89 4.65
C LYS A 13 1.01 28.23 3.30
N ALA A 14 1.53 29.44 3.13
CA ALA A 14 2.19 29.88 1.90
C ALA A 14 3.51 29.12 1.65
N ARG A 15 4.29 28.83 2.71
CA ARG A 15 5.48 27.97 2.64
C ARG A 15 5.10 26.54 2.27
N ALA A 16 4.10 25.96 2.92
CA ALA A 16 3.59 24.63 2.59
C ALA A 16 3.10 24.57 1.13
N ALA A 17 2.33 25.55 0.67
CA ALA A 17 1.85 25.62 -0.71
C ALA A 17 3.00 25.68 -1.73
N ARG A 18 4.08 26.42 -1.45
CA ARG A 18 5.29 26.43 -2.31
C ARG A 18 5.98 25.07 -2.36
N VAL A 19 6.07 24.36 -1.24
CA VAL A 19 6.66 23.02 -1.18
C VAL A 19 5.81 22.03 -1.97
N LEU A 20 4.48 22.07 -1.84
CA LEU A 20 3.56 21.22 -2.59
C LEU A 20 3.53 21.53 -4.10
N ALA A 21 3.77 22.78 -4.50
CA ALA A 21 3.85 23.19 -5.89
C ALA A 21 5.15 22.78 -6.59
N HIS A 22 6.19 22.40 -5.81
CA HIS A 22 7.48 22.03 -6.37
C HIS A 22 7.36 20.73 -7.21
N PRO A 23 7.87 20.69 -8.45
CA PRO A 23 7.71 19.53 -9.34
C PRO A 23 8.28 18.23 -8.77
N ALA A 24 9.34 18.32 -7.97
CA ALA A 24 9.92 17.18 -7.22
C ALA A 24 8.93 16.58 -6.20
N PHE A 25 8.08 17.39 -5.56
CA PHE A 25 7.10 16.92 -4.59
C PHE A 25 5.92 16.23 -5.30
N ARG A 26 5.51 16.75 -6.47
CA ARG A 26 4.46 16.11 -7.29
C ARG A 26 4.92 14.78 -7.87
N SER A 27 6.19 14.62 -8.25
CA SER A 27 6.71 13.34 -8.75
C SER A 27 6.77 12.29 -7.62
N MET A 28 7.22 12.67 -6.42
CA MET A 28 7.19 11.79 -5.23
C MET A 28 5.75 11.41 -4.85
N ALA A 29 4.82 12.37 -4.81
CA ALA A 29 3.42 12.13 -4.48
C ALA A 29 2.75 11.18 -5.48
N ARG A 30 3.03 11.33 -6.79
CA ARG A 30 2.47 10.47 -7.84
C ARG A 30 3.01 9.03 -7.76
N GLN A 31 4.26 8.86 -7.36
CA GLN A 31 4.85 7.54 -7.16
C GLN A 31 4.30 6.82 -5.92
N LYS A 32 4.16 7.55 -4.80
CA LYS A 32 3.42 7.09 -3.61
C LYS A 32 2.00 6.66 -3.97
N ALA A 33 1.30 7.49 -4.75
CA ALA A 33 -0.07 7.23 -5.14
C ALA A 33 -0.19 5.97 -6.01
N TRP A 34 0.71 5.74 -6.96
CA TRP A 34 0.64 4.56 -7.82
C TRP A 34 0.91 3.25 -7.06
N LEU A 35 1.81 3.28 -6.07
CA LEU A 35 2.01 2.14 -5.16
C LEU A 35 0.79 1.87 -4.29
N GLY A 36 0.22 2.92 -3.68
CA GLY A 36 -0.99 2.80 -2.88
C GLY A 36 -2.19 2.28 -3.68
N TRP A 37 -2.37 2.78 -4.91
CA TRP A 37 -3.45 2.34 -5.80
C TRP A 37 -3.30 0.89 -6.26
N SER A 38 -2.07 0.46 -6.58
CA SER A 38 -1.81 -0.93 -6.98
C SER A 38 -2.14 -1.89 -5.84
N PHE A 39 -1.73 -1.56 -4.61
CA PHE A 39 -2.01 -2.40 -3.44
C PHE A 39 -3.52 -2.40 -3.10
N SER A 40 -4.17 -1.24 -3.16
CA SER A 40 -5.62 -1.12 -2.96
C SER A 40 -6.39 -1.98 -3.96
N ALA A 41 -6.02 -1.95 -5.24
CA ALA A 41 -6.64 -2.78 -6.28
C ALA A 41 -6.41 -4.28 -6.04
N ILE A 42 -5.20 -4.68 -5.59
CA ILE A 42 -4.90 -6.07 -5.25
C ILE A 42 -5.78 -6.54 -4.08
N VAL A 43 -5.77 -5.82 -2.96
CA VAL A 43 -6.58 -6.18 -1.78
C VAL A 43 -8.07 -6.25 -2.15
N PHE A 44 -8.55 -5.30 -2.95
CA PHE A 44 -9.93 -5.31 -3.45
C PHE A 44 -10.23 -6.56 -4.28
N ALA A 45 -9.37 -6.92 -5.24
CA ALA A 45 -9.56 -8.11 -6.06
C ALA A 45 -9.57 -9.40 -5.22
N VAL A 46 -8.67 -9.52 -4.24
CA VAL A 46 -8.60 -10.68 -3.34
C VAL A 46 -9.85 -10.79 -2.48
N TYR A 47 -10.33 -9.66 -1.95
CA TYR A 47 -11.52 -9.61 -1.12
C TYR A 47 -12.78 -10.00 -1.91
N VAL A 48 -12.93 -9.47 -3.13
CA VAL A 48 -14.03 -9.83 -4.04
C VAL A 48 -13.97 -11.31 -4.40
N ALA A 49 -12.79 -11.84 -4.74
CA ALA A 49 -12.62 -13.27 -5.03
C ALA A 49 -13.00 -14.14 -3.83
N TYR A 50 -12.57 -13.77 -2.62
CA TYR A 50 -12.89 -14.50 -1.40
C TYR A 50 -14.40 -14.52 -1.10
N ILE A 51 -15.06 -13.35 -1.17
CA ILE A 51 -16.51 -13.26 -1.00
C ILE A 51 -17.25 -14.07 -2.05
N TRP A 52 -16.80 -14.01 -3.32
CA TRP A 52 -17.43 -14.75 -4.40
C TRP A 52 -17.38 -16.26 -4.17
N VAL A 53 -16.22 -16.79 -3.75
CA VAL A 53 -16.05 -18.21 -3.39
C VAL A 53 -16.99 -18.63 -2.26
N ILE A 54 -17.12 -17.80 -1.22
CA ILE A 54 -18.06 -18.06 -0.12
C ILE A 54 -19.51 -18.04 -0.61
N GLY A 55 -19.85 -17.10 -1.48
CA GLY A 55 -21.21 -16.90 -1.99
C GLY A 55 -21.68 -18.01 -2.93
N THR A 56 -20.80 -18.60 -3.75
CA THR A 56 -21.19 -19.65 -4.69
C THR A 56 -21.31 -21.02 -4.06
N SER A 57 -20.53 -21.35 -3.02
CA SER A 57 -20.48 -22.72 -2.47
C SER A 57 -20.09 -22.76 -0.98
N PRO A 58 -20.97 -22.33 -0.07
CA PRO A 58 -20.69 -22.43 1.36
C PRO A 58 -20.62 -23.89 1.85
N GLN A 59 -21.33 -24.82 1.20
CA GLN A 59 -21.32 -26.23 1.58
C GLN A 59 -19.99 -26.92 1.25
N THR A 60 -19.25 -26.47 0.24
CA THR A 60 -17.92 -27.04 -0.07
C THR A 60 -16.90 -26.68 0.99
N LEU A 61 -17.02 -25.53 1.65
CA LEU A 61 -16.16 -25.15 2.78
C LEU A 61 -16.47 -25.98 4.04
N ALA A 62 -17.73 -26.39 4.22
CA ALA A 62 -18.17 -27.27 5.30
C ALA A 62 -17.92 -28.76 5.00
N ALA A 63 -17.64 -29.11 3.75
CA ALA A 63 -17.33 -30.47 3.36
C ALA A 63 -16.00 -30.93 3.98
N LYS A 64 -16.03 -32.09 4.63
CA LYS A 64 -14.85 -32.75 5.18
C LYS A 64 -13.97 -33.24 4.04
N VAL A 65 -12.65 -33.05 4.18
CA VAL A 65 -11.66 -33.47 3.18
C VAL A 65 -11.53 -35.00 3.14
N SER A 66 -11.86 -35.68 4.24
CA SER A 66 -11.83 -37.13 4.37
C SER A 66 -12.96 -37.60 5.31
N SER A 67 -13.50 -38.79 5.09
CA SER A 67 -14.68 -39.31 5.79
C SER A 67 -14.47 -39.52 7.30
N ASP A 68 -13.25 -39.87 7.72
CA ASP A 68 -12.83 -39.96 9.14
C ASP A 68 -12.11 -38.70 9.64
N GLY A 69 -11.94 -37.70 8.79
CA GLY A 69 -11.21 -36.47 9.11
C GLY A 69 -12.10 -35.39 9.71
N ILE A 70 -11.58 -34.67 10.69
CA ILE A 70 -12.21 -33.44 11.22
C ILE A 70 -11.88 -32.19 10.39
N THR A 71 -10.92 -32.29 9.45
CA THR A 71 -10.46 -31.16 8.64
C THR A 71 -11.38 -30.92 7.45
N THR A 72 -11.87 -29.68 7.30
CA THR A 72 -12.71 -29.27 6.17
C THR A 72 -11.88 -28.61 5.07
N TRP A 73 -12.43 -28.58 3.87
CA TRP A 73 -11.87 -27.78 2.78
C TRP A 73 -11.75 -26.29 3.13
N GLY A 74 -12.62 -25.79 4.02
CA GLY A 74 -12.53 -24.43 4.55
C GLY A 74 -11.21 -24.14 5.28
N ILE A 75 -10.65 -25.11 5.99
CA ILE A 75 -9.35 -24.94 6.69
C ILE A 75 -8.22 -24.79 5.68
N TRP A 76 -8.22 -25.58 4.60
CA TRP A 76 -7.22 -25.49 3.53
C TRP A 76 -7.32 -24.16 2.77
N VAL A 77 -8.54 -23.72 2.45
CA VAL A 77 -8.78 -22.42 1.82
C VAL A 77 -8.35 -21.28 2.75
N GLY A 78 -8.69 -21.34 4.03
CA GLY A 78 -8.25 -20.35 5.02
C GLY A 78 -6.73 -20.28 5.14
N MET A 79 -6.06 -21.43 5.21
CA MET A 79 -4.60 -21.50 5.24
C MET A 79 -3.96 -20.92 3.98
N PHE A 80 -4.53 -21.21 2.81
CA PHE A 80 -4.09 -20.59 1.55
C PHE A 80 -4.21 -19.07 1.61
N VAL A 81 -5.34 -18.53 2.06
CA VAL A 81 -5.56 -17.08 2.20
C VAL A 81 -4.55 -16.45 3.16
N ILE A 82 -4.21 -17.10 4.27
CA ILE A 82 -3.21 -16.60 5.22
C ILE A 82 -1.83 -16.52 4.57
N VAL A 83 -1.35 -17.63 3.98
CA VAL A 83 -0.05 -17.66 3.28
C VAL A 83 0.00 -16.62 2.18
N PHE A 84 -1.06 -16.54 1.38
CA PHE A 84 -1.16 -15.58 0.30
C PHE A 84 -1.15 -14.12 0.80
N SER A 85 -1.80 -13.84 1.94
CA SER A 85 -1.77 -12.52 2.59
C SER A 85 -0.35 -12.14 3.02
N PHE A 86 0.41 -13.07 3.59
CA PHE A 86 1.82 -12.85 3.93
C PHE A 86 2.67 -12.58 2.69
N VAL A 87 2.52 -13.39 1.64
CA VAL A 87 3.26 -13.22 0.38
C VAL A 87 2.99 -11.84 -0.22
N ILE A 88 1.72 -11.43 -0.32
CA ILE A 88 1.36 -10.10 -0.82
C ILE A 88 1.97 -8.98 0.04
N THR A 89 1.90 -9.12 1.36
CA THR A 89 2.47 -8.12 2.28
C THR A 89 3.98 -8.02 2.12
N LEU A 90 4.68 -9.15 2.00
CA LEU A 90 6.13 -9.24 1.76
C LEU A 90 6.52 -8.62 0.41
N VAL A 91 5.83 -9.00 -0.67
CA VAL A 91 6.06 -8.44 -2.01
C VAL A 91 5.80 -6.94 -2.00
N TYR A 92 4.75 -6.47 -1.31
CA TYR A 92 4.46 -5.05 -1.17
C TYR A 92 5.59 -4.31 -0.45
N VAL A 93 6.04 -4.79 0.71
CA VAL A 93 7.13 -4.14 1.46
C VAL A 93 8.40 -4.13 0.62
N TRP A 94 8.71 -5.21 -0.09
CA TRP A 94 9.87 -5.29 -0.97
C TRP A 94 9.79 -4.29 -2.13
N LEU A 95 8.64 -4.20 -2.81
CA LEU A 95 8.43 -3.28 -3.94
C LEU A 95 8.35 -1.82 -3.48
N ALA A 96 7.78 -1.58 -2.29
CA ALA A 96 7.74 -0.27 -1.63
C ALA A 96 9.11 0.16 -1.14
N ASN A 97 9.98 -0.74 -0.73
CA ASN A 97 11.35 -0.35 -0.38
C ASN A 97 12.18 -0.08 -1.64
N GLY A 98 12.11 -0.95 -2.66
CA GLY A 98 12.91 -0.79 -3.89
C GLY A 98 12.60 0.46 -4.71
N LYS A 99 11.32 0.83 -4.88
CA LYS A 99 10.94 1.98 -5.72
C LYS A 99 11.21 3.35 -5.06
N PHE A 100 11.34 3.37 -3.74
CA PHE A 100 11.70 4.57 -2.98
C PHE A 100 13.21 4.75 -2.84
N GLU A 101 13.97 3.65 -2.78
CA GLU A 101 15.43 3.67 -2.77
C GLU A 101 15.99 4.34 -4.04
N GLU A 102 15.44 4.02 -5.22
CA GLU A 102 15.93 4.56 -6.52
C GLU A 102 15.70 6.09 -6.64
N MET A 103 14.60 6.59 -6.05
CA MET A 103 14.28 8.01 -6.00
C MET A 103 15.12 8.76 -4.96
N THR A 104 15.33 8.14 -3.80
CA THR A 104 16.17 8.69 -2.74
C THR A 104 17.62 8.78 -3.22
N GLN A 105 18.12 7.75 -3.91
CA GLN A 105 19.48 7.76 -4.45
C GLN A 105 19.67 8.82 -5.55
N LYS A 106 18.69 9.03 -6.43
CA LYS A 106 18.76 10.11 -7.43
C LYS A 106 18.75 11.50 -6.78
N ALA A 107 17.87 11.73 -5.81
CA ALA A 107 17.78 13.02 -5.12
C ALA A 107 19.07 13.35 -4.34
N VAL A 108 19.68 12.35 -3.66
CA VAL A 108 20.94 12.54 -2.92
C VAL A 108 22.10 12.81 -3.88
N ARG A 109 22.17 12.13 -5.03
CA ARG A 109 23.21 12.38 -6.05
C ARG A 109 23.14 13.79 -6.61
N GLU A 110 21.94 14.27 -6.97
CA GLU A 110 21.77 15.62 -7.53
C GLU A 110 22.13 16.72 -6.52
N THR A 111 21.88 16.51 -5.23
CA THR A 111 22.31 17.46 -4.18
C THR A 111 23.81 17.47 -3.91
N GLN A 112 24.52 16.35 -4.16
CA GLN A 112 25.97 16.26 -3.95
C GLN A 112 26.78 16.68 -5.18
N GLU A 113 26.22 16.59 -6.39
CA GLU A 113 26.88 17.03 -7.63
C GLU A 113 26.78 18.55 -7.85
N GLY A 114 25.79 19.23 -7.25
CA GLY A 114 25.70 20.70 -7.27
C GLY A 114 26.67 21.43 -6.33
N GLU A 115 27.49 20.69 -5.57
CA GLU A 115 28.46 21.22 -4.58
C GLU A 115 29.93 21.09 -5.05
N LYS A 116 30.18 20.80 -6.33
CA LYS A 116 31.52 20.82 -6.96
C LYS A 116 31.59 21.83 -8.09
#